data_AF-A0A3N6NBH6-F1
#
_entry.id   AF-A0A3N6NBH6-F1
#
_cell.length_a   1.000
_cell.length_b   1.000
_cell.length_c   1.000
_cell.angle_alpha   90.00
_cell.angle_beta   90.00
_cell.angle_gamma   90.00
#
_symmetry.space_group_name_H-M   'P 1'
#
loop_
_entity.id
_entity.type
_entity.pdbx_description
1 polymer ?
#
loop_
_entity_poly.entity_id
_entity_poly.type
_entity_poly.pdbx_seq_one_letter_code
_entity_poly.pdbx_strand_id
1 'polypeptide(L)'
;MTGWHRKHVVRALASLVAISPEARRHRRPTYDATIRDALVAVGASDRICGKRLEIMIPTLLPSLERHGRLKLDQADRALVLGVSAATIDRLLVETKIAAAGGKRRRRRYAAIPR
;
A
#
# COMPACT_ATOMS: atom_id res chain seq x y z
N MET A 1 -29.95 -33.39 7.45
CA MET A 1 -29.16 -32.27 8.02
C MET A 1 -28.47 -31.56 6.87
N THR A 2 -28.71 -30.26 6.69
CA THR A 2 -28.16 -29.49 5.57
C THR A 2 -26.63 -29.42 5.77
N GLY A 3 -25.88 -30.24 5.02
CA GLY A 3 -24.42 -30.47 5.14
C GLY A 3 -23.53 -29.29 4.77
N TRP A 4 -23.97 -28.07 5.10
CA TRP A 4 -23.28 -26.84 4.75
C TRP A 4 -22.23 -26.53 5.81
N HIS A 5 -20.97 -26.77 5.46
CA HIS A 5 -19.83 -26.36 6.27
C HIS A 5 -19.80 -24.83 6.38
N ARG A 6 -19.42 -24.27 7.54
CA ARG A 6 -19.41 -22.82 7.84
C ARG A 6 -18.85 -21.95 6.71
N LYS A 7 -17.76 -22.39 6.06
CA LYS A 7 -17.13 -21.70 4.91
C LYS A 7 -18.05 -21.59 3.69
N HIS A 8 -18.91 -22.58 3.47
CA HIS A 8 -19.85 -22.65 2.37
C HIS A 8 -21.02 -21.69 2.59
N VAL A 9 -21.52 -21.64 3.83
CA VAL A 9 -22.56 -20.68 4.26
C VAL A 9 -22.03 -19.25 4.15
N VAL A 10 -20.83 -18.97 4.66
CA VAL A 10 -20.21 -17.64 4.58
C VAL A 10 -19.98 -17.22 3.12
N ARG A 11 -19.53 -18.12 2.24
CA ARG A 11 -19.37 -17.81 0.80
C ARG A 11 -20.70 -17.58 0.11
N ALA A 12 -21.72 -18.40 0.39
CA ALA A 12 -23.05 -18.22 -0.18
C ALA A 12 -23.66 -16.88 0.24
N LEU A 13 -23.55 -16.54 1.53
CA LEU A 13 -24.01 -15.25 2.06
C LEU A 13 -23.21 -14.06 1.49
N ALA A 14 -21.89 -14.19 1.35
CA ALA A 14 -21.05 -13.15 0.76
C ALA A 14 -21.23 -12.98 -0.75
N SER A 15 -21.82 -13.95 -1.44
CA SER A 15 -22.22 -13.83 -2.85
C SER A 15 -23.64 -13.26 -3.00
N LEU A 16 -24.53 -13.56 -2.05
CA LEU A 16 -25.92 -13.06 -2.00
C LEU A 16 -25.99 -11.59 -1.59
N VAL A 17 -25.20 -11.22 -0.57
CA VAL A 17 -24.86 -9.84 -0.31
C VAL A 17 -23.81 -9.51 -1.34
N ALA A 18 -24.17 -8.87 -2.45
CA ALA A 18 -23.19 -8.25 -3.32
C ALA A 18 -22.44 -7.21 -2.47
N ILE A 19 -21.37 -7.63 -1.78
CA ILE A 19 -20.48 -6.75 -1.03
C ILE A 19 -19.76 -5.95 -2.10
N SER A 20 -20.44 -4.89 -2.54
CA SER A 20 -19.94 -3.97 -3.53
C SER A 20 -18.64 -3.40 -2.94
N PRO A 21 -17.53 -3.44 -3.70
CA PRO A 21 -16.24 -2.94 -3.23
C PRO A 21 -16.31 -1.47 -2.81
N GLU A 22 -17.33 -0.72 -3.26
CA GLU A 22 -17.65 0.64 -2.85
C GLU A 22 -18.03 0.78 -1.37
N ALA A 23 -18.51 -0.28 -0.69
CA ALA A 23 -18.85 -0.25 0.73
C ALA A 23 -17.61 -0.21 1.66
N ARG A 24 -16.40 -0.32 1.09
CA ARG A 24 -15.16 -0.14 1.85
C ARG A 24 -15.00 1.35 2.13
N ARG A 25 -15.61 1.81 3.22
CA ARG A 25 -15.54 3.18 3.76
C ARG A 25 -14.15 3.77 3.46
N HIS A 26 -14.06 4.56 2.41
CA HIS A 26 -12.82 5.20 1.97
C HIS A 26 -12.49 6.23 3.04
N ARG A 27 -11.75 5.81 4.08
CA ARG A 27 -11.12 6.76 5.00
C ARG A 27 -10.29 7.68 4.13
N ARG A 28 -10.44 9.00 4.33
CA ARG A 28 -9.60 9.99 3.68
C ARG A 28 -8.14 9.55 3.85
N PRO A 29 -7.34 9.51 2.78
CA PRO A 29 -5.93 9.13 2.88
C PRO A 29 -5.27 10.02 3.94
N THR A 30 -4.76 9.41 5.01
CA THR A 30 -3.99 10.13 6.04
C THR A 30 -2.68 10.69 5.48
N TYR A 31 -2.28 10.20 4.30
CA TYR A 31 -1.12 10.67 3.56
C TYR A 31 -1.63 11.32 2.27
N ASP A 32 -1.34 12.61 2.12
CA ASP A 32 -1.72 13.37 0.92
C ASP A 32 -1.09 12.76 -0.34
N ALA A 33 -1.71 13.01 -1.50
CA ALA A 33 -1.23 12.55 -2.81
C ALA A 33 0.23 12.98 -3.05
N THR A 34 0.60 14.17 -2.57
CA THR A 34 1.95 14.71 -2.67
C THR A 34 3.00 13.83 -1.97
N ILE A 35 2.71 13.35 -0.77
CA ILE A 35 3.59 12.45 -0.01
C ILE A 35 3.76 11.13 -0.77
N ARG A 36 2.65 10.63 -1.33
CA ARG A 36 2.65 9.38 -2.08
C ARG A 36 3.54 9.48 -3.31
N ASP A 37 3.40 10.52 -4.11
CA ASP A 37 4.15 10.71 -5.34
C ASP A 37 5.65 10.87 -5.08
N ALA A 38 6.03 11.59 -4.02
CA ALA A 38 7.43 11.71 -3.63
C ALA A 38 8.04 10.37 -3.20
N LEU A 39 7.34 9.59 -2.37
CA LEU A 39 7.78 8.26 -1.95
C LEU A 39 7.92 7.31 -3.14
N VAL A 40 7.03 7.44 -4.14
CA VAL A 40 7.09 6.66 -5.38
C VAL A 40 8.32 7.03 -6.20
N ALA A 41 8.60 8.31 -6.37
CA ALA A 41 9.76 8.79 -7.13
C ALA A 41 11.08 8.29 -6.51
N VAL A 42 11.23 8.43 -5.18
CA VAL A 42 12.42 7.94 -4.46
C VAL A 42 12.54 6.42 -4.54
N GLY A 43 11.43 5.70 -4.33
CA GLY A 43 11.41 4.24 -4.44
C GLY A 43 11.73 3.71 -5.85
N ALA A 44 11.37 4.46 -6.90
CA ALA A 44 11.64 4.09 -8.29
C ALA A 44 13.11 4.30 -8.68
N SER A 45 13.73 5.37 -8.21
CA SER A 45 15.15 5.68 -8.49
C SER A 45 16.11 4.74 -7.77
N ASP A 46 15.87 4.44 -6.49
CA ASP A 46 16.82 3.69 -5.68
C ASP A 46 16.47 2.19 -5.51
N ARG A 47 15.31 1.74 -6.02
CA ARG A 47 14.74 0.39 -5.77
C ARG A 47 14.78 -0.03 -4.28
N ILE A 48 14.71 0.95 -3.38
CA ILE A 48 14.75 0.74 -1.93
C ILE A 48 13.44 0.08 -1.46
N CYS A 49 13.57 -0.94 -0.59
CA CYS A 49 12.43 -1.56 0.08
C CYS A 49 11.93 -0.70 1.25
N GLY A 50 10.65 -0.81 1.62
CA GLY A 50 10.03 0.06 2.64
C GLY A 50 10.80 0.13 3.96
N LYS A 51 11.42 -0.98 4.40
CA LYS A 51 12.31 -1.03 5.60
C LYS A 51 13.52 -0.12 5.52
N ARG A 52 14.17 -0.09 4.35
CA ARG A 52 15.34 0.75 4.15
C ARG A 52 14.94 2.20 3.89
N LEU A 53 13.75 2.42 3.32
CA LEU A 53 13.17 3.76 3.20
C LEU A 53 12.86 4.36 4.57
N GLU A 54 12.25 3.59 5.48
CA GLU A 54 11.96 4.01 6.86
C GLU A 54 13.20 4.56 7.58
N ILE A 55 14.35 3.88 7.43
CA ILE A 55 15.62 4.32 8.02
C ILE A 55 16.19 5.56 7.33
N MET A 56 16.03 5.67 6.01
CA MET A 56 16.62 6.76 5.22
C MET A 56 15.76 8.02 5.16
N ILE A 57 14.45 7.94 5.45
CA ILE A 57 13.52 9.06 5.41
C ILE A 57 14.03 10.26 6.21
N PRO A 58 14.47 10.15 7.48
CA PRO A 58 14.94 11.30 8.25
C PRO A 58 16.09 12.06 7.59
N THR A 59 16.95 11.36 6.84
CA THR A 59 18.11 11.91 6.14
C THR A 59 17.76 12.47 4.76
N LEU A 60 16.82 11.83 4.05
CA LEU A 60 16.41 12.22 2.70
C LEU A 60 15.39 13.36 2.70
N LEU A 61 14.50 13.41 3.70
CA LEU A 61 13.40 14.38 3.78
C LEU A 61 13.87 15.84 3.67
N PRO A 62 14.92 16.27 4.41
CA PRO A 62 15.40 17.66 4.32
C PRO A 62 16.03 17.99 2.98
N SER A 63 16.57 16.99 2.27
CA SER A 63 17.15 17.17 0.92
C SER A 63 16.05 17.27 -0.13
N LEU A 64 14.98 16.48 0.00
CA LEU A 64 13.84 16.50 -0.92
C LEU A 64 13.05 17.81 -0.83
N GLU A 65 12.89 18.36 0.39
CA GLU A 65 12.31 19.69 0.62
C GLU A 65 13.18 20.79 0.00
N ARG A 66 14.50 20.75 0.24
CA ARG A 66 15.45 21.72 -0.33
C ARG A 66 15.49 21.73 -1.86
N HIS A 67 15.36 20.57 -2.49
CA HIS A 67 15.32 20.45 -3.94
C HIS A 67 13.94 20.72 -4.54
N GLY A 68 12.93 21.09 -3.74
CA GLY A 68 11.57 21.38 -4.21
C GLY A 68 10.85 20.16 -4.81
N ARG A 69 11.39 18.96 -4.61
CA ARG A 69 10.80 17.68 -5.05
C ARG A 69 9.60 17.28 -4.19
N LEU A 70 9.52 17.86 -2.99
CA LEU A 70 8.48 17.60 -2.02
C LEU A 70 8.19 18.90 -1.25
N LYS A 71 6.92 19.26 -1.12
CA LYS A 71 6.45 20.33 -0.24
C LYS A 71 5.56 19.69 0.81
N LEU A 72 6.04 19.63 2.05
CA LEU A 72 5.27 19.16 3.19
C LEU A 72 4.98 20.34 4.10
N ASP A 73 3.76 20.38 4.64
CA ASP A 73 3.51 21.20 5.83
C ASP A 73 4.11 20.51 7.07
N GLN A 74 4.23 21.25 8.18
CA GLN A 74 4.81 20.72 9.42
C GLN A 74 4.04 19.51 9.96
N ALA A 75 2.72 19.46 9.77
CA ALA A 75 1.88 18.32 10.13
C ALA A 75 2.20 17.08 9.26
N ASP A 76 2.37 17.29 7.96
CA ASP A 76 2.70 16.24 7.00
C ASP A 76 4.12 15.70 7.23
N ARG A 77 5.05 16.59 7.60
CA ARG A 77 6.42 16.22 7.96
C ARG A 77 6.45 15.28 9.16
N ALA A 78 5.65 15.56 10.19
CA ALA A 78 5.53 14.68 11.36
C ALA A 78 4.93 13.31 10.98
N LEU A 79 3.93 13.29 10.10
CA LEU A 79 3.33 12.05 9.59
C LEU A 79 4.32 11.21 8.78
N VAL A 80 5.13 11.84 7.92
CA VAL A 80 6.15 11.16 7.12
C VAL A 80 7.29 10.64 7.99
N LEU A 81 7.70 11.35 9.03
CA LEU A 81 8.73 10.87 9.97
C LEU A 81 8.23 9.72 10.85
N GLY A 82 6.92 9.64 11.13
CA GLY A 82 6.29 8.58 11.91
C GLY A 82 5.82 7.36 11.11
N VAL A 83 6.02 7.34 9.79
CA VAL A 83 5.47 6.30 8.93
C VAL A 83 6.30 5.01 9.01
N SER A 84 5.66 3.90 9.36
CA SER A 84 6.32 2.58 9.37
C SER A 84 6.59 2.05 7.95
N ALA A 85 7.58 1.16 7.78
CA ALA A 85 7.83 0.44 6.53
C ALA A 85 6.59 -0.25 5.96
N ALA A 86 5.73 -0.83 6.82
CA ALA A 86 4.52 -1.51 6.37
C ALA A 86 3.53 -0.53 5.71
N THR A 87 3.45 0.69 6.21
CA THR A 87 2.61 1.75 5.63
C THR A 87 3.21 2.24 4.31
N ILE A 88 4.53 2.48 4.27
CA ILE A 88 5.26 2.83 3.04
C ILE A 88 5.00 1.77 1.96
N ASP A 89 5.19 0.49 2.28
CA ASP A 89 5.00 -0.58 1.31
C ASP A 89 3.55 -0.61 0.79
N ARG A 90 2.55 -0.47 1.67
CA ARG A 90 1.13 -0.39 1.26
C ARG A 90 0.85 0.80 0.33
N LEU A 91 1.42 1.97 0.62
CA LEU A 91 1.27 3.17 -0.22
C LEU A 91 1.87 2.95 -1.62
N LEU A 92 3.00 2.25 -1.70
CA LEU A 92 3.71 1.94 -2.94
C LEU A 92 3.12 0.73 -3.70
N VAL A 93 2.26 -0.10 -3.08
CA VAL A 93 1.75 -1.32 -3.72
C VAL A 93 1.00 -1.00 -5.02
N GLU A 94 0.11 -0.01 -5.03
CA GLU A 94 -0.68 0.29 -6.23
C GLU A 94 0.19 0.84 -7.36
N THR A 95 1.16 1.70 -7.04
CA THR A 95 2.12 2.24 -8.01
C THR A 95 3.05 1.15 -8.53
N LYS A 96 3.50 0.21 -7.68
CA LYS A 96 4.26 -0.97 -8.12
C LYS A 96 3.43 -1.88 -9.03
N ILE A 97 2.13 -2.05 -8.76
CA ILE A 97 1.23 -2.83 -9.63
C ILE A 97 1.01 -2.12 -10.96
N ALA A 98 0.77 -0.81 -10.95
CA ALA A 98 0.63 0.00 -12.16
C ALA A 98 1.91 -0.08 -13.02
N ALA A 99 3.08 0.11 -12.41
CA ALA A 99 4.38 -0.02 -13.07
C ALA A 99 4.67 -1.45 -13.58
N ALA A 100 4.14 -2.49 -12.92
CA ALA A 100 4.27 -3.89 -13.34
C ALA A 100 3.21 -4.32 -14.38
N GLY A 101 2.48 -3.38 -15.00
CA GLY A 101 1.47 -3.68 -16.01
C GLY A 101 0.17 -4.26 -15.43
N GLY A 102 -0.23 -3.84 -14.24
CA GLY A 102 -1.52 -4.17 -13.62
C GLY A 102 -1.61 -5.58 -12.99
N LYS A 103 -0.58 -6.41 -13.15
CA LYS A 103 -0.62 -7.80 -12.65
C LYS A 103 -0.07 -7.89 -11.23
N ARG A 104 -0.96 -7.98 -10.23
CA ARG A 104 -0.58 -8.59 -8.94
C ARG A 104 -0.16 -10.03 -9.23
N ARG A 105 1.14 -10.35 -9.13
CA ARG A 105 1.62 -11.73 -9.14
C ARG A 105 0.92 -12.47 -8.00
N ARG A 106 -0.12 -13.24 -8.31
CA ARG A 106 -0.71 -14.17 -7.34
C ARG A 106 0.38 -15.16 -6.98
N ARG A 107 0.72 -15.23 -5.69
CA ARG A 107 1.61 -16.26 -5.16
C ARG A 107 0.87 -17.59 -5.37
N ARG A 108 1.16 -18.29 -6.46
CA ARG A 108 0.69 -19.65 -6.68
C ARG A 108 1.42 -20.51 -5.66
N TYR A 109 0.73 -20.94 -4.61
CA TYR A 109 1.19 -22.11 -3.87
C TYR A 109 1.16 -23.25 -4.88
N ALA A 110 2.33 -23.72 -5.31
CA ALA A 110 2.42 -24.94 -6.11
C ALA A 110 1.87 -26.06 -5.22
N ALA A 111 0.73 -26.64 -5.62
CA ALA A 111 0.24 -27.85 -5.01
C ALA A 111 1.31 -28.92 -5.25
N ILE A 112 1.92 -29.42 -4.18
CA ILE A 112 2.82 -30.57 -4.22
C ILE A 112 1.93 -31.79 -4.49
N PRO A 113 2.06 -32.48 -5.64
CA PRO A 113 1.34 -33.74 -5.84
C PRO A 113 1.96 -34.79 -4.91
N ARG A 114 1.08 -35.57 -4.26
CA ARG A 114 1.45 -36.77 -3.49
C ARG A 114 1.56 -37.96 -4.41
#